data_AF-A0A8J8YS82-F1
#
_entry.id   AF-A0A8J8YS82-F1
#
_cell.length_a   1.000
_cell.length_b   1.000
_cell.length_c   1.000
_cell.angle_alpha   90.00
_cell.angle_beta   90.00
_cell.angle_gamma   90.00
#
_symmetry.space_group_name_H-M   'P 1'
#
loop_
_entity.id
_entity.type
_entity.pdbx_description
1 polymer ?
#
loop_
_entity_poly.entity_id
_entity_poly.type
_entity_poly.pdbx_seq_one_letter_code
_entity_poly.pdbx_strand_id
1 'polypeptide(L)'
;MEPEVPRRRHTHQRGYLLTRNPHLNKDLAFTLEERQQLNIHGLLPPSFISQEIQVLRVVKNFERLNSDFDRYLLLMDLQDRNEKLFYKVLTSDVEKFMPIVYTPTVGLACQQYSLVFQKPRGLFISIHDRGHIASVLNAWPEDVIKAIVVTDGERILGLGDLGCNGMGIPVGKLALYTACGGMNPQKCLPVILDVGTENEELLKDPLYIGLRQRRVRGSEYDDFLDEFMESVSSKYGMNCLIQFEDFANVNAFRLLNKYRNQYCTFNDDIQGTASVAVAGLLAALRITKNKLSDQTILFQGAGEAALGIAHLIVMAMEKEGLPKEKAIKKIWLVDSKGLIVKGRASLTQEKEKFAHEHEEMKNLEAIVQEIKPTALIGVAAIGGAFSEQILKDMAAFNERPIIFALSNPTSKAECSAEQCYRITKGRAIFASGSPFDPVTLPNGQTLYPGQGNNSYVFPGVALGVVACGLRHITDKIFLTTAEVIAQQVSDKHLEEGRLYPPLNTIRDVSLKIAEKIVKDAYQEKTATVYPEPQNKEAFVRSQMYSTDYDQILPDCYSWPEEVQKIQTKVDQ
;
A
#
# COMPACT_ATOMS: atom_id res chain seq x y z
N MET A 1 34.68 -20.64 -10.15
CA MET A 1 34.26 -19.29 -10.55
C MET A 1 32.81 -19.17 -10.16
N GLU A 2 32.53 -18.41 -9.10
CA GLU A 2 31.16 -17.97 -8.84
C GLU A 2 30.68 -17.18 -10.07
N PRO A 3 29.43 -17.35 -10.51
CA PRO A 3 28.91 -16.59 -11.64
C PRO A 3 28.98 -15.09 -11.31
N GLU A 4 29.70 -14.33 -12.14
CA GLU A 4 29.77 -12.87 -12.03
C GLU A 4 28.36 -12.29 -11.92
N VAL A 5 28.11 -11.52 -10.86
CA VAL A 5 26.85 -10.81 -10.68
C VAL A 5 26.70 -9.86 -11.86
N PRO A 6 25.67 -10.01 -12.72
CA PRO A 6 25.53 -9.17 -13.90
C PRO A 6 25.47 -7.70 -13.50
N ARG A 7 26.18 -6.86 -14.26
CA ARG A 7 26.21 -5.40 -14.08
C ARG A 7 24.80 -4.83 -13.98
N ARG A 8 24.56 -4.00 -12.96
CA ARG A 8 23.26 -3.35 -12.76
C ARG A 8 23.29 -1.84 -12.96
N ARG A 9 24.45 -1.17 -12.85
CA ARG A 9 24.50 0.31 -12.84
C ARG A 9 25.83 0.90 -13.30
N HIS A 10 25.80 2.07 -13.94
CA HIS A 10 26.94 2.94 -14.17
C HIS A 10 26.58 4.37 -13.74
N THR A 11 27.58 5.20 -13.41
CA THR A 11 27.35 6.61 -13.03
C THR A 11 28.53 7.49 -13.41
N HIS A 12 28.25 8.74 -13.78
CA HIS A 12 29.25 9.80 -13.98
C HIS A 12 29.48 10.65 -12.71
N GLN A 13 28.62 10.53 -11.70
CA GLN A 13 28.75 11.28 -10.45
C GLN A 13 29.97 10.79 -9.65
N ARG A 14 30.72 11.70 -9.04
CA ARG A 14 31.96 11.43 -8.30
C ARG A 14 32.07 12.33 -7.07
N GLY A 15 33.05 12.04 -6.22
CA GLY A 15 33.43 12.87 -5.09
C GLY A 15 32.32 13.04 -4.06
N TYR A 16 32.35 14.17 -3.35
CA TYR A 16 31.40 14.48 -2.29
C TYR A 16 29.94 14.39 -2.72
N LEU A 17 29.59 14.83 -3.93
CA LEU A 17 28.22 14.77 -4.43
C LEU A 17 27.71 13.33 -4.54
N LEU A 18 28.57 12.35 -4.85
CA LEU A 18 28.19 10.94 -4.87
C LEU A 18 27.73 10.46 -3.49
N THR A 19 28.39 10.90 -2.41
CA THR A 19 27.99 10.56 -1.02
C THR A 19 26.67 11.23 -0.59
N ARG A 20 26.19 12.22 -1.35
CA ARG A 20 24.91 12.91 -1.11
C ARG A 20 23.75 12.33 -1.93
N ASN A 21 24.04 11.45 -2.88
CA ASN A 21 23.02 10.76 -3.65
C ASN A 21 22.64 9.45 -2.91
N PRO A 22 21.46 9.34 -2.28
CA PRO A 22 21.09 8.16 -1.51
C PRO A 22 20.96 6.89 -2.36
N HIS A 23 20.76 7.03 -3.67
CA HIS A 23 20.71 5.91 -4.59
C HIS A 23 22.10 5.31 -4.84
N LEU A 24 23.17 6.08 -4.69
CA LEU A 24 24.56 5.65 -4.98
C LEU A 24 25.40 5.44 -3.72
N ASN A 25 25.09 6.17 -2.64
CA ASN A 25 25.85 6.12 -1.41
C ASN A 25 25.75 4.72 -0.75
N LYS A 26 26.91 4.17 -0.37
CA LYS A 26 27.04 2.91 0.37
C LYS A 26 27.58 3.12 1.79
N ASP A 27 27.81 4.37 2.20
CA ASP A 27 28.52 4.73 3.44
C ASP A 27 29.83 3.93 3.59
N LEU A 28 30.04 3.30 4.74
CA LEU A 28 31.23 2.50 5.03
C LEU A 28 31.31 1.16 4.29
N ALA A 29 30.28 0.78 3.52
CA ALA A 29 30.34 -0.40 2.66
C ALA A 29 31.07 -0.15 1.34
N PHE A 30 31.38 1.11 1.00
CA PHE A 30 32.35 1.37 -0.07
C PHE A 30 33.69 0.74 0.26
N THR A 31 34.18 -0.10 -0.64
CA THR A 31 35.53 -0.71 -0.56
C THR A 31 36.62 0.36 -0.72
N LEU A 32 37.88 0.02 -0.40
CA LEU A 32 38.98 0.96 -0.58
C LEU A 32 39.16 1.35 -2.06
N GLU A 33 39.07 0.37 -2.97
CA GLU A 33 39.14 0.58 -4.42
C GLU A 33 38.04 1.55 -4.88
N GLU A 34 36.78 1.29 -4.49
CA GLU A 34 35.67 2.19 -4.80
C GLU A 34 35.93 3.59 -4.29
N ARG A 35 36.42 3.74 -3.04
CA ARG A 35 36.67 5.06 -2.48
C ARG A 35 37.73 5.85 -3.25
N GLN A 36 38.79 5.18 -3.71
CA GLN A 36 39.87 5.79 -4.49
C GLN A 36 39.38 6.17 -5.89
N GLN A 37 38.75 5.22 -6.60
CA GLN A 37 38.24 5.41 -7.96
C GLN A 37 37.09 6.43 -8.06
N LEU A 38 36.29 6.54 -7.00
CA LEU A 38 35.16 7.49 -6.93
C LEU A 38 35.54 8.84 -6.31
N ASN A 39 36.82 9.04 -5.95
CA ASN A 39 37.34 10.26 -5.33
C ASN A 39 36.67 10.64 -3.99
N ILE A 40 36.37 9.64 -3.16
CA ILE A 40 35.76 9.81 -1.83
C ILE A 40 36.66 9.30 -0.68
N HIS A 41 37.85 8.78 -0.99
CA HIS A 41 38.83 8.41 0.02
C HIS A 41 39.21 9.64 0.88
N GLY A 42 39.20 9.46 2.21
CA GLY A 42 39.38 10.57 3.17
C GLY A 42 38.09 11.25 3.63
N LEU A 43 36.98 11.13 2.88
CA LEU A 43 35.67 11.67 3.30
C LEU A 43 34.92 10.78 4.30
N LEU A 44 35.32 9.50 4.39
CA LEU A 44 34.70 8.48 5.23
C LEU A 44 35.71 7.95 6.25
N PRO A 45 35.28 7.55 7.46
CA PRO A 45 36.12 6.87 8.43
C PRO A 45 36.89 5.68 7.83
N PRO A 46 38.12 5.37 8.31
CA PRO A 46 38.99 4.33 7.78
C PRO A 46 38.56 2.92 8.22
N SER A 47 37.26 2.62 8.11
CA SER A 47 36.68 1.30 8.35
C SER A 47 35.81 0.88 7.16
N PHE A 48 35.82 -0.42 6.86
CA PHE A 48 35.08 -1.04 5.77
C PHE A 48 34.22 -2.12 6.38
N ILE A 49 32.91 -2.02 6.21
CA ILE A 49 31.96 -2.94 6.88
C ILE A 49 30.93 -3.46 5.90
N SER A 50 30.48 -4.69 6.11
CA SER A 50 29.43 -5.30 5.30
C SER A 50 28.07 -4.63 5.56
N GLN A 51 27.12 -4.87 4.66
CA GLN A 51 25.76 -4.35 4.80
C GLN A 51 25.08 -4.86 6.08
N GLU A 52 25.39 -6.09 6.53
CA GLU A 52 24.87 -6.69 7.75
C GLU A 52 25.35 -5.93 9.00
N ILE A 53 26.60 -5.49 9.03
CA ILE A 53 27.13 -4.67 10.12
C ILE A 53 26.52 -3.27 10.10
N GLN A 54 26.21 -2.73 8.91
CA GLN A 54 25.46 -1.48 8.80
C GLN A 54 24.03 -1.63 9.35
N VAL A 55 23.33 -2.72 9.02
CA VAL A 55 22.01 -3.05 9.58
C VAL A 55 22.08 -3.13 11.11
N LEU A 56 23.06 -3.87 11.66
CA LEU A 56 23.26 -3.97 13.10
C LEU A 56 23.39 -2.58 13.77
N ARG A 57 24.15 -1.67 13.14
CA ARG A 57 24.30 -0.31 13.64
C ARG A 57 22.97 0.45 13.62
N VAL A 58 22.19 0.37 12.55
CA VAL A 58 20.88 1.02 12.46
C VAL A 58 19.94 0.47 13.53
N VAL A 59 19.83 -0.86 13.65
CA VAL A 59 18.94 -1.53 14.61
C VAL A 59 19.31 -1.17 16.06
N LYS A 60 20.60 -1.13 16.40
CA LYS A 60 21.04 -0.66 17.73
C LYS A 60 20.65 0.79 18.02
N ASN A 61 20.61 1.67 17.03
CA ASN A 61 20.11 3.03 17.23
C ASN A 61 18.58 3.03 17.38
N PHE A 62 17.88 2.27 16.54
CA PHE A 62 16.42 2.12 16.59
C PHE A 62 15.92 1.65 17.97
N GLU A 63 16.59 0.66 18.55
CA GLU A 63 16.22 0.07 19.86
C GLU A 63 16.51 0.98 21.05
N ARG A 64 17.43 1.94 20.89
CA ARG A 64 17.75 2.93 21.92
C ARG A 64 16.74 4.08 21.99
N LEU A 65 15.97 4.29 20.92
CA LEU A 65 14.95 5.34 20.88
C LEU A 65 13.74 4.96 21.72
N ASN A 66 13.08 5.95 22.30
CA ASN A 66 12.01 5.75 23.28
C ASN A 66 10.60 5.96 22.71
N SER A 67 10.48 6.42 21.45
CA SER A 67 9.19 6.60 20.78
C SER A 67 9.23 6.05 19.35
N ASP A 68 8.07 5.63 18.84
CA ASP A 68 7.94 5.21 17.44
C ASP A 68 8.10 6.38 16.47
N PHE A 69 7.78 7.61 16.90
CA PHE A 69 8.00 8.80 16.11
C PHE A 69 9.49 9.08 15.87
N ASP A 70 10.33 8.98 16.91
CA ASP A 70 11.79 9.10 16.74
C ASP A 70 12.34 7.99 15.83
N ARG A 71 11.80 6.78 15.96
CA ARG A 71 12.15 5.64 15.09
C ARG A 71 11.76 5.91 13.64
N TYR A 72 10.62 6.54 13.40
CA TYR A 72 10.22 6.99 12.06
C TYR A 72 11.23 8.01 11.51
N LEU A 73 11.59 9.05 12.28
CA LEU A 73 12.57 10.05 11.86
C LEU A 73 13.93 9.41 11.53
N LEU A 74 14.42 8.48 12.36
CA LEU A 74 15.65 7.72 12.11
C LEU A 74 15.60 6.97 10.77
N LEU A 75 14.48 6.33 10.45
CA LEU A 75 14.30 5.55 9.23
C LEU A 75 14.17 6.46 7.99
N MET A 76 13.49 7.60 8.10
CA MET A 76 13.43 8.59 7.01
C MET A 76 14.81 9.18 6.72
N ASP A 77 15.58 9.51 7.75
CA ASP A 77 16.97 9.96 7.59
C ASP A 77 17.88 8.91 6.95
N LEU A 78 17.65 7.63 7.25
CA LEU A 78 18.34 6.54 6.60
C LEU A 78 17.97 6.44 5.12
N GLN A 79 16.69 6.60 4.78
CA GLN A 79 16.21 6.59 3.40
C GLN A 79 16.84 7.69 2.55
N ASP A 80 16.98 8.90 3.12
CA ASP A 80 17.61 10.05 2.47
C ASP A 80 19.14 10.00 2.44
N ARG A 81 19.74 9.02 3.10
CA ARG A 81 21.20 8.84 3.16
C ARG A 81 21.68 7.67 2.33
N ASN A 82 21.02 6.51 2.44
CA ASN A 82 21.46 5.25 1.84
C ASN A 82 20.24 4.35 1.59
N GLU A 83 19.73 4.40 0.36
CA GLU A 83 18.49 3.74 -0.06
C GLU A 83 18.57 2.21 0.08
N LYS A 84 19.68 1.62 -0.36
CA LYS A 84 19.89 0.17 -0.30
C LYS A 84 19.88 -0.32 1.15
N LEU A 85 20.57 0.39 2.04
CA LEU A 85 20.58 0.07 3.47
C LEU A 85 19.20 0.28 4.12
N PHE A 86 18.47 1.34 3.75
CA PHE A 86 17.10 1.54 4.21
C PHE A 86 16.22 0.32 3.92
N TYR A 87 16.16 -0.11 2.66
CA TYR A 87 15.34 -1.26 2.29
C TYR A 87 15.89 -2.59 2.84
N LYS A 88 17.21 -2.73 3.01
CA LYS A 88 17.80 -3.88 3.70
C LYS A 88 17.33 -3.95 5.16
N VAL A 89 17.28 -2.83 5.87
CA VAL A 89 16.75 -2.77 7.24
C VAL A 89 15.27 -3.14 7.24
N LEU A 90 14.44 -2.52 6.40
CA LEU A 90 13.00 -2.85 6.35
C LEU A 90 12.73 -4.33 6.06
N THR A 91 13.47 -4.92 5.11
CA THR A 91 13.29 -6.32 4.71
C THR A 91 13.95 -7.33 5.66
N SER A 92 14.80 -6.87 6.59
CA SER A 92 15.38 -7.74 7.62
C SER A 92 14.36 -8.17 8.66
N ASP A 93 13.34 -7.35 8.93
CA ASP A 93 12.23 -7.63 9.82
C ASP A 93 11.03 -6.74 9.46
N VAL A 94 10.27 -7.16 8.44
CA VAL A 94 9.14 -6.37 7.92
C VAL A 94 8.04 -6.18 8.95
N GLU A 95 7.83 -7.15 9.84
CA GLU A 95 6.83 -7.08 10.91
C GLU A 95 7.18 -5.97 11.92
N LYS A 96 8.46 -5.82 12.25
CA LYS A 96 8.95 -4.76 13.16
C LYS A 96 8.95 -3.38 12.53
N PHE A 97 9.36 -3.25 11.26
CA PHE A 97 9.58 -1.94 10.65
C PHE A 97 8.39 -1.38 9.86
N MET A 98 7.52 -2.23 9.29
CA MET A 98 6.35 -1.77 8.53
C MET A 98 5.43 -0.86 9.34
N PRO A 99 5.12 -1.14 10.63
CA PRO A 99 4.28 -0.25 11.44
C PRO A 99 4.91 1.13 11.72
N ILE A 100 6.23 1.24 11.55
CA ILE A 100 6.97 2.49 11.76
C ILE A 100 6.96 3.34 10.49
N VAL A 101 7.31 2.76 9.33
CA VAL A 101 7.38 3.52 8.06
C VAL A 101 6.02 3.73 7.39
N TYR A 102 4.98 3.02 7.85
CA TYR A 102 3.62 3.17 7.38
C TYR A 102 2.64 3.20 8.58
N THR A 103 1.44 2.65 8.44
CA THR A 103 0.43 2.68 9.48
C THR A 103 0.84 1.81 10.69
N PRO A 104 0.70 2.32 11.92
CA PRO A 104 0.03 3.57 12.28
C PRO A 104 0.95 4.82 12.36
N THR A 105 2.27 4.66 12.49
CA THR A 105 3.17 5.77 12.87
C THR A 105 3.25 6.88 11.83
N VAL A 106 3.12 6.56 10.53
CA VAL A 106 3.11 7.58 9.46
C VAL A 106 1.99 8.60 9.64
N GLY A 107 0.84 8.22 10.21
CA GLY A 107 -0.26 9.14 10.47
C GLY A 107 0.12 10.19 11.52
N LEU A 108 0.79 9.77 12.60
CA LEU A 108 1.35 10.69 13.59
C LEU A 108 2.41 11.59 12.96
N ALA A 109 3.25 11.05 12.08
CA ALA A 109 4.23 11.84 11.36
C ALA A 109 3.60 12.87 10.43
N CYS A 110 2.47 12.55 9.78
CA CYS A 110 1.67 13.52 9.04
C CYS A 110 1.09 14.61 9.95
N GLN A 111 0.57 14.29 11.13
CA GLN A 111 0.09 15.32 12.06
C GLN A 111 1.20 16.28 12.52
N GLN A 112 2.45 15.80 12.60
CA GLN A 112 3.62 16.60 13.00
C GLN A 112 4.46 17.10 11.81
N TYR A 113 4.02 16.89 10.57
CA TYR A 113 4.88 17.00 9.39
C TYR A 113 5.48 18.39 9.21
N SER A 114 4.68 19.45 9.41
CA SER A 114 5.14 20.85 9.39
C SER A 114 6.29 21.10 10.36
N LEU A 115 6.23 20.51 11.56
CA LEU A 115 7.20 20.74 12.63
C LEU A 115 8.53 20.05 12.33
N VAL A 116 8.49 18.83 11.80
CA VAL A 116 9.67 17.98 11.60
C VAL A 116 10.20 18.00 10.16
N PHE A 117 9.66 18.86 9.31
CA PHE A 117 10.10 18.99 7.93
C PHE A 117 11.59 19.36 7.86
N GLN A 118 12.40 18.51 7.21
CA GLN A 118 13.84 18.70 7.07
C GLN A 118 14.28 18.55 5.60
N LYS A 119 14.21 17.33 5.05
CA LYS A 119 14.55 17.05 3.66
C LYS A 119 13.25 16.79 2.88
N PRO A 120 12.95 17.57 1.82
CA PRO A 120 11.76 17.33 1.02
C PRO A 120 11.86 15.99 0.29
N ARG A 121 10.76 15.25 0.30
CA ARG A 121 10.60 13.96 -0.38
C ARG A 121 9.27 13.96 -1.13
N GLY A 122 9.32 13.63 -2.41
CA GLY A 122 8.17 13.70 -3.31
C GLY A 122 8.01 15.07 -3.97
N LEU A 123 6.92 15.22 -4.72
CA LEU A 123 6.61 16.40 -5.51
C LEU A 123 5.33 17.07 -5.02
N PHE A 124 5.39 18.38 -4.84
CA PHE A 124 4.29 19.21 -4.37
C PHE A 124 3.74 19.97 -5.56
N ILE A 125 2.48 19.71 -5.91
CA ILE A 125 1.81 20.35 -7.04
C ILE A 125 0.58 21.05 -6.49
N SER A 126 0.54 22.37 -6.57
CA SER A 126 -0.52 23.17 -5.99
C SER A 126 -1.58 23.52 -7.03
N ILE A 127 -2.77 23.91 -6.58
CA ILE A 127 -3.81 24.44 -7.49
C ILE A 127 -3.34 25.68 -8.27
N HIS A 128 -2.35 26.42 -7.74
CA HIS A 128 -1.76 27.59 -8.38
C HIS A 128 -0.76 27.23 -9.48
N ASP A 129 -0.37 25.96 -9.61
CA ASP A 129 0.47 25.44 -10.70
C ASP A 129 -0.36 24.97 -11.91
N ARG A 130 -1.68 25.20 -11.90
CA ARG A 130 -2.56 24.91 -13.03
C ARG A 130 -2.06 25.61 -14.31
N GLY A 131 -1.98 24.87 -15.41
CA GLY A 131 -1.38 25.25 -16.69
C GLY A 131 0.13 24.99 -16.76
N HIS A 132 0.75 24.53 -15.67
CA HIS A 132 2.18 24.40 -15.52
C HIS A 132 2.63 23.06 -14.89
N ILE A 133 1.73 22.08 -14.69
CA ILE A 133 2.11 20.81 -14.05
C ILE A 133 3.26 20.12 -14.79
N ALA A 134 3.25 20.14 -16.12
CA ALA A 134 4.32 19.57 -16.94
C ALA A 134 5.71 20.16 -16.63
N SER A 135 5.79 21.45 -16.26
CA SER A 135 7.06 22.08 -15.88
C SER A 135 7.51 21.65 -14.48
N VAL A 136 6.57 21.54 -13.53
CA VAL A 136 6.83 21.05 -12.17
C VAL A 136 7.37 19.62 -12.21
N LEU A 137 6.82 18.75 -13.05
CA LEU A 137 7.31 17.39 -13.23
C LEU A 137 8.77 17.34 -13.72
N ASN A 138 9.27 18.35 -14.43
CA ASN A 138 10.67 18.41 -14.88
C ASN A 138 11.66 18.72 -13.74
N ALA A 139 11.19 19.14 -12.56
CA ALA A 139 12.04 19.30 -11.39
C ALA A 139 12.39 17.97 -10.72
N TRP A 140 11.69 16.88 -11.05
CA TRP A 140 12.00 15.55 -10.53
C TRP A 140 13.25 14.97 -11.20
N PRO A 141 14.23 14.45 -10.44
CA PRO A 141 15.53 14.05 -11.00
C PRO A 141 15.52 12.74 -11.80
N GLU A 142 14.45 11.93 -11.68
CA GLU A 142 14.33 10.65 -12.37
C GLU A 142 13.37 10.76 -13.57
N ASP A 143 13.89 10.56 -14.78
CA ASP A 143 13.07 10.66 -16.01
C ASP A 143 12.15 9.45 -16.22
N VAL A 144 12.45 8.31 -15.60
CA VAL A 144 11.74 7.04 -15.82
C VAL A 144 10.91 6.69 -14.58
N ILE A 145 9.71 7.25 -14.52
CA ILE A 145 8.72 6.90 -13.50
C ILE A 145 7.75 5.85 -14.03
N LYS A 146 7.45 4.85 -13.20
CA LYS A 146 6.51 3.77 -13.52
C LYS A 146 5.37 3.63 -12.51
N ALA A 147 5.52 4.19 -11.31
CA ALA A 147 4.50 4.16 -10.28
C ALA A 147 4.45 5.49 -9.54
N ILE A 148 3.26 6.08 -9.47
CA ILE A 148 2.94 7.27 -8.69
C ILE A 148 1.92 6.89 -7.63
N VAL A 149 2.12 7.38 -6.41
CA VAL A 149 1.06 7.43 -5.40
C VAL A 149 0.77 8.91 -5.18
N VAL A 150 -0.50 9.28 -5.33
CA VAL A 150 -0.95 10.66 -5.21
C VAL A 150 -2.04 10.76 -4.16
N THR A 151 -2.03 11.84 -3.39
CA THR A 151 -3.09 12.22 -2.44
C THR A 151 -3.35 13.72 -2.52
N ASP A 152 -4.53 14.17 -2.12
CA ASP A 152 -4.80 15.59 -1.81
C ASP A 152 -4.86 15.86 -0.29
N GLY A 153 -4.60 14.83 0.52
CA GLY A 153 -4.52 14.92 1.98
C GLY A 153 -5.85 15.19 2.69
N GLU A 154 -6.99 15.08 1.99
CA GLU A 154 -8.30 15.44 2.55
C GLU A 154 -8.83 14.39 3.54
N ARG A 155 -8.45 13.13 3.38
CA ARG A 155 -8.96 12.03 4.19
C ARG A 155 -7.84 11.07 4.59
N ILE A 156 -6.80 11.58 5.25
CA ILE A 156 -5.78 10.73 5.84
C ILE A 156 -6.45 9.75 6.82
N LEU A 157 -6.23 8.45 6.62
CA LEU A 157 -7.00 7.38 7.26
C LEU A 157 -7.10 7.54 8.79
N GLY A 158 -8.32 7.79 9.29
CA GLY A 158 -8.61 7.95 10.72
C GLY A 158 -8.22 9.31 11.33
N LEU A 159 -7.62 10.20 10.55
CA LEU A 159 -7.10 11.51 10.98
C LEU A 159 -7.77 12.69 10.26
N GLY A 160 -8.37 12.47 9.09
CA GLY A 160 -9.12 13.49 8.35
C GLY A 160 -8.24 14.37 7.48
N ASP A 161 -8.60 15.64 7.34
CA ASP A 161 -7.90 16.59 6.47
C ASP A 161 -6.60 17.07 7.14
N LEU A 162 -5.46 16.64 6.56
CA LEU A 162 -4.14 17.10 6.97
C LEU A 162 -3.46 17.98 5.90
N GLY A 163 -4.19 18.34 4.83
CA GLY A 163 -3.68 19.17 3.74
C GLY A 163 -2.34 18.67 3.19
N CYS A 164 -1.39 19.59 3.02
CA CYS A 164 -0.05 19.31 2.50
C CYS A 164 0.76 18.34 3.39
N ASN A 165 0.45 18.27 4.69
CA ASN A 165 1.12 17.37 5.62
C ASN A 165 0.81 15.88 5.32
N GLY A 166 -0.18 15.61 4.48
CA GLY A 166 -0.49 14.28 3.96
C GLY A 166 0.62 13.64 3.10
N MET A 167 1.66 14.40 2.68
CA MET A 167 2.77 13.88 1.86
C MET A 167 3.47 12.64 2.45
N GLY A 168 3.47 12.49 3.79
CA GLY A 168 4.01 11.29 4.45
C GLY A 168 3.35 9.98 3.96
N ILE A 169 2.07 10.01 3.56
CA ILE A 169 1.34 8.83 3.12
C ILE A 169 1.86 8.29 1.77
N PRO A 170 1.93 9.07 0.66
CA PRO A 170 2.58 8.62 -0.57
C PRO A 170 4.00 8.10 -0.37
N VAL A 171 4.79 8.76 0.48
CA VAL A 171 6.17 8.35 0.80
C VAL A 171 6.19 6.97 1.47
N GLY A 172 5.37 6.77 2.50
CA GLY A 172 5.26 5.50 3.22
C GLY A 172 4.73 4.37 2.33
N LYS A 173 3.70 4.63 1.51
CA LYS A 173 3.18 3.67 0.53
C LYS A 173 4.27 3.21 -0.44
N LEU A 174 5.00 4.14 -1.05
CA LEU A 174 6.05 3.79 -2.01
C LEU A 174 7.27 3.11 -1.35
N ALA A 175 7.50 3.34 -0.06
CA ALA A 175 8.44 2.52 0.71
C ALA A 175 7.98 1.04 0.75
N LEU A 176 6.68 0.78 0.95
CA LEU A 176 6.13 -0.58 0.93
C LEU A 176 6.01 -1.19 -0.47
N TYR A 177 5.80 -0.39 -1.52
CA TYR A 177 5.93 -0.86 -2.91
C TYR A 177 7.29 -1.54 -3.16
N THR A 178 8.35 -0.97 -2.58
CA THR A 178 9.71 -1.50 -2.73
C THR A 178 9.99 -2.62 -1.73
N ALA A 179 9.72 -2.41 -0.44
CA ALA A 179 10.01 -3.37 0.62
C ALA A 179 9.19 -4.67 0.48
N CYS A 180 7.90 -4.54 0.18
CA CYS A 180 6.98 -5.67 0.04
C CYS A 180 6.85 -6.14 -1.41
N GLY A 181 6.81 -5.23 -2.38
CA GLY A 181 6.56 -5.56 -3.79
C GLY A 181 7.82 -5.69 -4.64
N GLY A 182 8.97 -5.24 -4.18
CA GLY A 182 10.18 -5.22 -5.01
C GLY A 182 10.10 -4.22 -6.18
N MET A 183 9.25 -3.20 -6.12
CA MET A 183 9.31 -2.10 -7.08
C MET A 183 10.66 -1.37 -6.97
N ASN A 184 11.21 -0.87 -8.08
CA ASN A 184 12.42 -0.06 -8.02
C ASN A 184 12.08 1.35 -7.50
N PRO A 185 12.66 1.81 -6.38
CA PRO A 185 12.34 3.09 -5.75
C PRO A 185 12.66 4.32 -6.61
N GLN A 186 13.63 4.25 -7.54
CA GLN A 186 13.89 5.35 -8.49
C GLN A 186 12.78 5.49 -9.55
N LYS A 187 11.94 4.45 -9.72
CA LYS A 187 10.79 4.48 -10.64
C LYS A 187 9.49 4.84 -9.93
N CYS A 188 9.59 5.27 -8.67
CA CYS A 188 8.47 5.62 -7.81
C CYS A 188 8.48 7.14 -7.54
N LEU A 189 7.31 7.77 -7.65
CA LEU A 189 7.16 9.21 -7.43
C LEU A 189 5.99 9.49 -6.46
N PRO A 190 6.26 9.94 -5.21
CA PRO A 190 5.23 10.39 -4.29
C PRO A 190 4.76 11.81 -4.66
N VAL A 191 3.45 12.04 -4.69
CA VAL A 191 2.86 13.33 -5.04
C VAL A 191 1.81 13.77 -4.02
N ILE A 192 1.83 15.06 -3.66
CA ILE A 192 0.74 15.74 -2.94
C ILE A 192 0.14 16.81 -3.86
N LEU A 193 -1.18 16.82 -3.95
CA LEU A 193 -1.96 17.84 -4.64
C LEU A 193 -2.51 18.83 -3.62
N ASP A 194 -1.83 19.97 -3.45
CA ASP A 194 -2.24 20.97 -2.46
C ASP A 194 -3.25 21.95 -3.09
N VAL A 195 -4.52 21.74 -2.77
CA VAL A 195 -5.63 22.60 -3.21
C VAL A 195 -6.15 23.48 -2.06
N GLY A 196 -5.42 23.53 -0.92
CA GLY A 196 -5.87 24.08 0.36
C GLY A 196 -6.27 23.00 1.36
N THR A 197 -6.77 23.42 2.53
CA THR A 197 -7.25 22.54 3.60
C THR A 197 -8.45 23.15 4.32
N GLU A 198 -9.37 22.31 4.78
CA GLU A 198 -10.47 22.69 5.66
C GLU A 198 -10.11 22.60 7.15
N ASN A 199 -8.90 22.17 7.46
CA ASN A 199 -8.43 22.05 8.83
C ASN A 199 -8.07 23.41 9.44
N GLU A 200 -8.95 23.92 10.32
CA GLU A 200 -8.77 25.19 11.02
C GLU A 200 -7.47 25.30 11.81
N GLU A 201 -6.99 24.19 12.38
CA GLU A 201 -5.77 24.17 13.18
C GLU A 201 -4.56 24.42 12.27
N LEU A 202 -4.51 23.75 11.11
CA LEU A 202 -3.45 23.95 10.11
C LEU A 202 -3.49 25.35 9.50
N LEU A 203 -4.67 25.90 9.22
CA LEU A 203 -4.81 27.27 8.71
C LEU A 203 -4.23 28.31 9.68
N LYS A 204 -4.35 28.06 10.99
CA LYS A 204 -3.87 28.94 12.06
C LYS A 204 -2.43 28.66 12.50
N ASP A 205 -1.92 27.45 12.29
CA ASP A 205 -0.59 27.03 12.72
C ASP A 205 0.49 27.76 11.90
N PRO A 206 1.31 28.66 12.48
CA PRO A 206 2.33 29.42 11.74
C PRO A 206 3.42 28.55 11.11
N LEU A 207 3.55 27.27 11.50
CA LEU A 207 4.50 26.34 10.91
C LEU A 207 3.93 25.58 9.71
N TYR A 208 2.60 25.60 9.49
CA TYR A 208 1.99 24.91 8.35
C TYR A 208 2.64 25.29 7.01
N ILE A 209 3.09 24.26 6.29
CA ILE A 209 3.89 24.36 5.06
C ILE A 209 3.04 24.37 3.78
N GLY A 210 1.76 24.03 3.88
CA GLY A 210 0.84 24.03 2.74
C GLY A 210 0.16 25.37 2.49
N LEU A 211 -0.72 25.40 1.49
CA LEU A 211 -1.52 26.57 1.16
C LEU A 211 -2.46 26.94 2.31
N ARG A 212 -2.32 28.16 2.85
CA ARG A 212 -3.17 28.72 3.91
C ARG A 212 -4.49 29.26 3.37
N GLN A 213 -5.23 28.40 2.69
CA GLN A 213 -6.54 28.67 2.12
C GLN A 213 -7.44 27.45 2.23
N ARG A 214 -8.75 27.68 2.06
CA ARG A 214 -9.74 26.61 1.94
C ARG A 214 -9.55 25.80 0.65
N ARG A 215 -10.07 24.57 0.66
CA ARG A 215 -9.97 23.67 -0.49
C ARG A 215 -10.72 24.24 -1.67
N VAL A 216 -10.04 24.36 -2.81
CA VAL A 216 -10.68 24.62 -4.10
C VAL A 216 -11.52 23.39 -4.49
N ARG A 217 -12.75 23.62 -4.98
CA ARG A 217 -13.74 22.61 -5.35
C ARG A 217 -14.37 22.93 -6.70
N GLY A 218 -15.21 22.01 -7.20
CA GLY A 218 -15.93 22.21 -8.45
C GLY A 218 -15.04 22.01 -9.68
N SER A 219 -15.39 22.66 -10.79
CA SER A 219 -14.70 22.47 -12.07
C SER A 219 -13.22 22.81 -12.01
N GLU A 220 -12.84 23.81 -11.21
CA GLU A 220 -11.43 24.20 -11.08
C GLU A 220 -10.56 23.07 -10.53
N TYR A 221 -11.03 22.35 -9.50
CA TYR A 221 -10.38 21.14 -8.98
C TYR A 221 -10.38 20.02 -10.03
N ASP A 222 -11.50 19.82 -10.73
CA ASP A 222 -11.65 18.72 -11.68
C ASP A 222 -10.71 18.85 -12.87
N ASP A 223 -10.64 20.05 -13.45
CA ASP A 223 -9.75 20.35 -14.55
C ASP A 223 -8.27 20.33 -14.12
N PHE A 224 -7.96 20.65 -12.86
CA PHE A 224 -6.60 20.54 -12.32
C PHE A 224 -6.16 19.07 -12.21
N LEU A 225 -7.08 18.19 -11.76
CA LEU A 225 -6.85 16.75 -11.76
C LEU A 225 -6.74 16.19 -13.19
N ASP A 226 -7.50 16.72 -14.15
CA ASP A 226 -7.36 16.34 -15.57
C ASP A 226 -5.96 16.68 -16.09
N GLU A 227 -5.50 17.92 -15.87
CA GLU A 227 -4.16 18.35 -16.26
C GLU A 227 -3.07 17.50 -15.61
N PHE A 228 -3.25 17.09 -14.35
CA PHE A 228 -2.32 16.20 -13.66
C PHE A 228 -2.21 14.85 -14.37
N MET A 229 -3.34 14.21 -14.66
CA MET A 229 -3.37 12.91 -15.34
C MET A 229 -2.76 12.99 -16.74
N GLU A 230 -3.09 14.05 -17.49
CA GLU A 230 -2.53 14.31 -18.82
C GLU A 230 -1.03 14.56 -18.78
N SER A 231 -0.56 15.43 -17.87
CA SER A 231 0.85 15.80 -17.76
C SER A 231 1.72 14.61 -17.34
N VAL A 232 1.25 13.81 -16.38
CA VAL A 232 1.94 12.60 -15.91
C VAL A 232 2.05 11.56 -17.03
N SER A 233 0.93 11.25 -17.67
CA SER A 233 0.90 10.23 -18.72
C SER A 233 1.63 10.66 -20.00
N SER A 234 1.65 11.96 -20.30
CA SER A 234 2.43 12.54 -21.38
C SER A 234 3.94 12.42 -21.12
N LYS A 235 4.40 12.77 -19.90
CA LYS A 235 5.82 12.74 -19.54
C LYS A 235 6.36 11.32 -19.36
N TYR A 236 5.62 10.46 -18.64
CA TYR A 236 6.11 9.14 -18.22
C TYR A 236 5.49 7.97 -18.99
N GLY A 237 4.56 8.27 -19.91
CA GLY A 237 3.87 7.29 -20.75
C GLY A 237 2.59 6.74 -20.12
N MET A 238 1.67 6.27 -20.98
CA MET A 238 0.35 5.72 -20.59
C MET A 238 0.42 4.46 -19.70
N ASN A 239 1.58 3.79 -19.66
CA ASN A 239 1.82 2.63 -18.79
C ASN A 239 2.29 3.02 -17.38
N CYS A 240 2.49 4.32 -17.10
CA CYS A 240 2.78 4.77 -15.74
C CYS A 240 1.56 4.51 -14.84
N LEU A 241 1.77 3.70 -13.80
CA LEU A 241 0.76 3.44 -12.79
C LEU A 241 0.52 4.70 -11.95
N ILE A 242 -0.74 5.06 -11.73
CA ILE A 242 -1.14 6.16 -10.85
C ILE A 242 -2.12 5.59 -9.81
N GLN A 243 -1.68 5.46 -8.55
CA GLN A 243 -2.54 5.08 -7.43
C GLN A 243 -3.05 6.33 -6.72
N PHE A 244 -4.37 6.43 -6.54
CA PHE A 244 -5.00 7.42 -5.66
C PHE A 244 -5.07 6.87 -4.22
N GLU A 245 -4.76 7.73 -3.24
CA GLU A 245 -4.75 7.41 -1.81
C GLU A 245 -5.35 8.56 -0.98
N ASP A 246 -6.14 8.24 0.04
CA ASP A 246 -6.59 9.17 1.09
C ASP A 246 -7.33 10.43 0.57
N PHE A 247 -8.04 10.30 -0.55
CA PHE A 247 -9.00 11.31 -1.03
C PHE A 247 -10.32 11.20 -0.26
N ALA A 248 -11.09 12.29 -0.16
CA ALA A 248 -12.43 12.19 0.41
C ALA A 248 -13.38 11.32 -0.45
N ASN A 249 -14.30 10.60 0.20
CA ASN A 249 -15.16 9.58 -0.41
C ASN A 249 -15.79 9.97 -1.75
N VAL A 250 -16.33 11.19 -1.85
CA VAL A 250 -17.00 11.65 -3.08
C VAL A 250 -16.00 11.77 -4.23
N ASN A 251 -14.83 12.34 -3.98
CA ASN A 251 -13.77 12.48 -4.98
C ASN A 251 -13.12 11.14 -5.30
N ALA A 252 -12.86 10.30 -4.30
CA ALA A 252 -12.24 8.98 -4.49
C ALA A 252 -13.02 8.13 -5.52
N PHE A 253 -14.34 7.97 -5.35
CA PHE A 253 -15.18 7.22 -6.29
C PHE A 253 -15.30 7.91 -7.66
N ARG A 254 -15.51 9.22 -7.67
CA ARG A 254 -15.71 9.99 -8.89
C ARG A 254 -14.47 9.95 -9.79
N LEU A 255 -13.28 10.20 -9.22
CA LEU A 255 -12.00 10.19 -9.93
C LEU A 255 -11.66 8.78 -10.39
N LEU A 256 -11.86 7.76 -9.55
CA LEU A 256 -11.68 6.36 -9.97
C LEU A 256 -12.55 6.02 -11.18
N ASN A 257 -13.85 6.33 -11.13
CA ASN A 257 -14.77 6.03 -12.23
C ASN A 257 -14.44 6.83 -13.50
N LYS A 258 -13.98 8.08 -13.37
CA LYS A 258 -13.56 8.93 -14.50
C LYS A 258 -12.33 8.36 -15.21
N TYR A 259 -11.30 7.96 -14.46
CA TYR A 259 -9.98 7.68 -15.02
C TYR A 259 -9.66 6.20 -15.27
N ARG A 260 -10.33 5.25 -14.60
CA ARG A 260 -9.99 3.81 -14.63
C ARG A 260 -9.95 3.15 -16.02
N ASN A 261 -10.68 3.69 -16.99
CA ASN A 261 -10.74 3.17 -18.37
C ASN A 261 -9.91 4.00 -19.36
N GLN A 262 -9.19 5.02 -18.88
CA GLN A 262 -8.39 5.93 -19.70
C GLN A 262 -6.90 5.82 -19.36
N TYR A 263 -6.60 5.68 -18.07
CA TYR A 263 -5.26 5.60 -17.52
C TYR A 263 -5.01 4.26 -16.81
N CYS A 264 -3.73 3.94 -16.57
CA CYS A 264 -3.33 2.84 -15.72
C CYS A 264 -3.45 3.28 -14.24
N THR A 265 -4.66 3.22 -13.70
CA THR A 265 -4.96 3.77 -12.37
C THR A 265 -5.90 2.91 -11.55
N PHE A 266 -5.77 3.03 -10.22
CA PHE A 266 -6.67 2.45 -9.23
C PHE A 266 -6.65 3.30 -7.95
N ASN A 267 -7.58 3.02 -7.04
CA ASN A 267 -7.59 3.61 -5.70
C ASN A 267 -7.46 2.48 -4.65
N ASP A 268 -6.48 2.58 -3.76
CA ASP A 268 -6.19 1.51 -2.80
C ASP A 268 -7.24 1.45 -1.67
N ASP A 269 -7.74 2.60 -1.20
CA ASP A 269 -8.79 2.68 -0.18
C ASP A 269 -10.07 1.97 -0.58
N ILE A 270 -10.42 2.03 -1.87
CA ILE A 270 -11.59 1.36 -2.45
C ILE A 270 -11.23 -0.07 -2.88
N GLN A 271 -10.30 -0.24 -3.81
CA GLN A 271 -10.08 -1.51 -4.51
C GLN A 271 -9.06 -2.41 -3.79
N GLY A 272 -8.03 -1.81 -3.18
CA GLY A 272 -7.06 -2.53 -2.35
C GLY A 272 -7.70 -3.11 -1.10
N THR A 273 -8.46 -2.29 -0.37
CA THR A 273 -9.22 -2.72 0.81
C THR A 273 -10.25 -3.79 0.45
N ALA A 274 -10.92 -3.65 -0.70
CA ALA A 274 -11.83 -4.68 -1.20
C ALA A 274 -11.13 -6.03 -1.40
N SER A 275 -9.97 -6.03 -2.08
CA SER A 275 -9.21 -7.24 -2.37
C SER A 275 -8.76 -7.95 -1.10
N VAL A 276 -8.17 -7.22 -0.13
CA VAL A 276 -7.69 -7.85 1.10
C VAL A 276 -8.84 -8.37 1.96
N ALA A 277 -9.95 -7.63 2.08
CA ALA A 277 -11.11 -8.12 2.83
C ALA A 277 -11.72 -9.38 2.20
N VAL A 278 -11.85 -9.42 0.87
CA VAL A 278 -12.32 -10.62 0.16
C VAL A 278 -11.33 -11.77 0.33
N ALA A 279 -10.02 -11.54 0.32
CA ALA A 279 -9.03 -12.59 0.62
C ALA A 279 -9.27 -13.22 2.00
N GLY A 280 -9.49 -12.39 3.02
CA GLY A 280 -9.81 -12.85 4.37
C GLY A 280 -11.11 -13.65 4.42
N LEU A 281 -12.15 -13.23 3.70
CA LEU A 281 -13.41 -13.97 3.58
C LEU A 281 -13.20 -15.33 2.90
N LEU A 282 -12.47 -15.38 1.77
CA LEU A 282 -12.18 -16.62 1.07
C LEU A 282 -11.38 -17.60 1.95
N ALA A 283 -10.44 -17.11 2.75
CA ALA A 283 -9.76 -17.92 3.76
C ALA A 283 -10.72 -18.40 4.86
N ALA A 284 -11.62 -17.53 5.34
CA ALA A 284 -12.61 -17.88 6.36
C ALA A 284 -13.58 -18.98 5.88
N LEU A 285 -13.95 -19.00 4.60
CA LEU A 285 -14.82 -20.03 4.02
C LEU A 285 -14.25 -21.45 4.14
N ARG A 286 -12.91 -21.59 4.20
CA ARG A 286 -12.25 -22.88 4.45
C ARG A 286 -12.42 -23.35 5.89
N ILE A 287 -12.66 -22.44 6.83
CA ILE A 287 -12.97 -22.74 8.23
C ILE A 287 -14.46 -23.07 8.40
N THR A 288 -15.33 -22.24 7.83
CA THR A 288 -16.80 -22.42 7.93
C THR A 288 -17.32 -23.56 7.06
N LYS A 289 -16.54 -24.00 6.07
CA LYS A 289 -16.85 -25.11 5.13
C LYS A 289 -18.15 -24.90 4.35
N ASN A 290 -18.51 -23.65 4.10
CA ASN A 290 -19.64 -23.24 3.28
C ASN A 290 -19.17 -22.28 2.16
N LYS A 291 -20.08 -21.85 1.29
CA LYS A 291 -19.75 -21.00 0.13
C LYS A 291 -19.91 -19.52 0.46
N LEU A 292 -19.34 -18.64 -0.37
CA LEU A 292 -19.58 -17.21 -0.23
C LEU A 292 -21.07 -16.90 -0.44
N SER A 293 -21.70 -17.60 -1.40
CA SER A 293 -23.14 -17.54 -1.64
C SER A 293 -24.01 -17.93 -0.44
N ASP A 294 -23.47 -18.57 0.60
CA ASP A 294 -24.25 -18.93 1.80
C ASP A 294 -24.24 -17.82 2.86
N GLN A 295 -23.38 -16.81 2.69
CA GLN A 295 -23.20 -15.75 3.68
C GLN A 295 -24.30 -14.68 3.62
N THR A 296 -24.47 -13.99 4.74
CA THR A 296 -25.16 -12.71 4.87
C THR A 296 -24.19 -11.75 5.57
N ILE A 297 -23.89 -10.63 4.93
CA ILE A 297 -22.78 -9.76 5.31
C ILE A 297 -23.32 -8.41 5.74
N LEU A 298 -23.00 -7.99 6.95
CA LEU A 298 -23.37 -6.70 7.50
C LEU A 298 -22.13 -5.81 7.66
N PHE A 299 -22.18 -4.63 7.07
CA PHE A 299 -21.15 -3.62 7.19
C PHE A 299 -21.55 -2.54 8.19
N GLN A 300 -20.64 -2.23 9.11
CA GLN A 300 -20.67 -1.00 9.88
C GLN A 300 -19.74 0.02 9.20
N GLY A 301 -20.36 1.00 8.55
CA GLY A 301 -19.72 1.92 7.61
C GLY A 301 -20.24 1.69 6.19
N ALA A 302 -20.36 2.79 5.44
CA ALA A 302 -20.78 2.77 4.03
C ALA A 302 -19.97 3.81 3.21
N GLY A 303 -18.68 3.90 3.50
CA GLY A 303 -17.71 4.73 2.78
C GLY A 303 -16.97 3.96 1.70
N GLU A 304 -15.80 4.47 1.29
CA GLU A 304 -14.92 3.88 0.27
C GLU A 304 -14.67 2.40 0.47
N ALA A 305 -14.12 2.03 1.63
CA ALA A 305 -13.82 0.65 1.97
C ALA A 305 -15.06 -0.24 1.88
N ALA A 306 -16.16 0.10 2.57
CA ALA A 306 -17.34 -0.75 2.62
C ALA A 306 -17.96 -0.99 1.23
N LEU A 307 -18.10 0.07 0.43
CA LEU A 307 -18.67 -0.02 -0.91
C LEU A 307 -17.75 -0.78 -1.88
N GLY A 308 -16.44 -0.59 -1.77
CA GLY A 308 -15.44 -1.37 -2.52
C GLY A 308 -15.51 -2.86 -2.18
N ILE A 309 -15.47 -3.20 -0.89
CA ILE A 309 -15.56 -4.59 -0.42
C ILE A 309 -16.87 -5.22 -0.87
N ALA A 310 -18.01 -4.54 -0.67
CA ALA A 310 -19.33 -5.03 -1.07
C ALA A 310 -19.41 -5.30 -2.58
N HIS A 311 -18.88 -4.40 -3.41
CA HIS A 311 -18.81 -4.59 -4.87
C HIS A 311 -17.98 -5.83 -5.25
N LEU A 312 -16.81 -6.01 -4.63
CA LEU A 312 -15.95 -7.14 -4.94
C LEU A 312 -16.51 -8.48 -4.42
N ILE A 313 -17.24 -8.48 -3.30
CA ILE A 313 -18.00 -9.64 -2.82
C ILE A 313 -19.09 -10.02 -3.83
N VAL A 314 -19.84 -9.05 -4.37
CA VAL A 314 -20.85 -9.32 -5.41
C VAL A 314 -20.19 -10.02 -6.60
N MET A 315 -19.06 -9.50 -7.09
CA MET A 315 -18.32 -10.13 -8.18
C MET A 315 -17.81 -11.54 -7.84
N ALA A 316 -17.37 -11.77 -6.61
CA ALA A 316 -16.97 -13.09 -6.13
C ALA A 316 -18.14 -14.08 -6.11
N MET A 317 -19.32 -13.64 -5.66
CA MET A 317 -20.56 -14.45 -5.71
C MET A 317 -21.02 -14.70 -7.16
N GLU A 318 -20.87 -13.72 -8.06
CA GLU A 318 -21.13 -13.91 -9.50
C GLU A 318 -20.19 -14.96 -10.11
N LYS A 319 -18.92 -14.97 -9.69
CA LYS A 319 -17.95 -16.00 -10.10
C LYS A 319 -18.32 -17.41 -9.58
N GLU A 320 -18.99 -17.52 -8.44
CA GLU A 320 -19.60 -18.77 -7.96
C GLU A 320 -20.89 -19.17 -8.74
N GLY A 321 -21.39 -18.30 -9.62
CA GLY A 321 -22.58 -18.52 -10.44
C GLY A 321 -23.87 -17.90 -9.88
N LEU A 322 -23.80 -17.12 -8.79
CA LEU A 322 -24.96 -16.43 -8.23
C LEU A 322 -25.26 -15.14 -9.01
N PRO A 323 -26.48 -14.93 -9.55
CA PRO A 323 -26.82 -13.70 -10.26
C PRO A 323 -26.63 -12.46 -9.38
N LYS A 324 -26.16 -11.36 -9.98
CA LYS A 324 -25.90 -10.07 -9.32
C LYS A 324 -26.99 -9.63 -8.35
N GLU A 325 -28.24 -9.67 -8.77
CA GLU A 325 -29.39 -9.23 -7.98
C GLU A 325 -29.57 -10.06 -6.69
N LYS A 326 -29.23 -11.36 -6.73
CA LYS A 326 -29.27 -12.23 -5.56
C LYS A 326 -28.05 -12.04 -4.67
N ALA A 327 -26.87 -11.77 -5.25
CA ALA A 327 -25.66 -11.44 -4.50
C ALA A 327 -25.83 -10.13 -3.71
N ILE A 328 -26.39 -9.09 -4.34
CA ILE A 328 -26.69 -7.81 -3.69
C ILE A 328 -27.58 -7.98 -2.45
N LYS A 329 -28.61 -8.84 -2.52
CA LYS A 329 -29.52 -9.13 -1.39
C LYS A 329 -28.86 -9.76 -0.16
N LYS A 330 -27.61 -10.20 -0.28
CA LYS A 330 -26.85 -10.79 0.84
C LYS A 330 -26.00 -9.77 1.60
N ILE A 331 -25.98 -8.52 1.16
CA ILE A 331 -25.09 -7.49 1.71
C ILE A 331 -25.92 -6.33 2.26
N TRP A 332 -25.68 -5.99 3.52
CA TRP A 332 -26.34 -4.92 4.25
C TRP A 332 -25.31 -3.91 4.72
N LEU A 333 -25.62 -2.61 4.64
CA LEU A 333 -24.71 -1.55 5.06
C LEU A 333 -25.38 -0.63 6.07
N VAL A 334 -24.58 -0.09 6.99
CA VAL A 334 -25.00 0.88 8.00
C VAL A 334 -24.07 2.10 7.90
N ASP A 335 -24.63 3.31 7.92
CA ASP A 335 -23.86 4.54 8.06
C ASP A 335 -24.28 5.34 9.29
N SER A 336 -23.77 6.58 9.44
CA SER A 336 -24.09 7.43 10.59
C SER A 336 -25.58 7.75 10.75
N LYS A 337 -26.40 7.54 9.70
CA LYS A 337 -27.86 7.72 9.73
C LYS A 337 -28.62 6.44 10.04
N GLY A 338 -27.96 5.28 10.02
CA GLY A 338 -28.55 3.97 10.28
C GLY A 338 -28.38 2.99 9.12
N LEU A 339 -29.22 1.95 9.10
CA LEU A 339 -29.28 0.94 8.05
C LEU A 339 -29.61 1.58 6.70
N ILE A 340 -28.97 1.12 5.63
CA ILE A 340 -29.25 1.53 4.25
C ILE A 340 -30.46 0.73 3.75
N VAL A 341 -31.58 1.41 3.57
CA VAL A 341 -32.85 0.81 3.13
C VAL A 341 -33.50 1.65 2.02
N LYS A 342 -34.33 1.00 1.19
CA LYS A 342 -34.99 1.63 0.05
C LYS A 342 -35.89 2.79 0.49
N GLY A 343 -35.72 3.95 -0.14
CA GLY A 343 -36.51 5.15 0.15
C GLY A 343 -36.01 5.98 1.33
N ARG A 344 -34.95 5.54 2.03
CA ARG A 344 -34.32 6.31 3.10
C ARG A 344 -33.74 7.61 2.54
N ALA A 345 -33.87 8.71 3.27
CA ALA A 345 -33.24 9.97 2.89
C ALA A 345 -31.69 9.88 2.88
N SER A 346 -31.05 10.78 2.14
CA SER A 346 -29.58 10.96 2.10
C SER A 346 -28.77 9.74 1.64
N LEU A 347 -29.22 9.06 0.59
CA LEU A 347 -28.46 8.01 -0.07
C LEU A 347 -27.67 8.56 -1.27
N THR A 348 -26.45 8.07 -1.45
CA THR A 348 -25.68 8.28 -2.68
C THR A 348 -26.02 7.20 -3.69
N GLN A 349 -25.72 7.43 -4.97
CA GLN A 349 -25.96 6.46 -6.03
C GLN A 349 -25.33 5.09 -5.75
N GLU A 350 -24.15 5.06 -5.13
CA GLU A 350 -23.45 3.84 -4.74
C GLU A 350 -24.15 3.09 -3.61
N LYS A 351 -24.72 3.81 -2.63
CA LYS A 351 -25.45 3.22 -1.50
C LYS A 351 -26.82 2.68 -1.93
N GLU A 352 -27.50 3.36 -2.84
CA GLU A 352 -28.82 2.96 -3.36
C GLU A 352 -28.81 1.53 -3.94
N LYS A 353 -27.68 1.09 -4.50
CA LYS A 353 -27.52 -0.26 -5.07
C LYS A 353 -27.72 -1.38 -4.04
N PHE A 354 -27.55 -1.08 -2.76
CA PHE A 354 -27.69 -2.03 -1.65
C PHE A 354 -28.85 -1.67 -0.72
N ALA A 355 -29.72 -0.74 -1.11
CA ALA A 355 -30.88 -0.34 -0.32
C ALA A 355 -32.03 -1.33 -0.52
N HIS A 356 -32.13 -2.28 0.42
CA HIS A 356 -33.21 -3.28 0.42
C HIS A 356 -34.49 -2.70 0.99
N GLU A 357 -35.63 -3.28 0.63
CA GLU A 357 -36.90 -2.98 1.29
C GLU A 357 -36.87 -3.56 2.71
N HIS A 358 -36.79 -2.68 3.71
CA HIS A 358 -36.70 -3.01 5.13
C HIS A 358 -37.05 -1.76 5.97
N GLU A 359 -37.45 -1.94 7.22
CA GLU A 359 -37.66 -0.83 8.16
C GLU A 359 -36.34 -0.07 8.43
N GLU A 360 -36.44 1.25 8.58
CA GLU A 360 -35.29 2.07 9.00
C GLU A 360 -34.88 1.73 10.44
N MET A 361 -33.61 1.36 10.62
CA MET A 361 -33.05 1.03 11.92
C MET A 361 -31.78 1.85 12.17
N LYS A 362 -31.55 2.31 13.39
CA LYS A 362 -30.37 3.12 13.74
C LYS A 362 -29.40 2.43 14.71
N ASN A 363 -29.93 1.64 15.65
CA ASN A 363 -29.10 0.96 16.65
C ASN A 363 -28.44 -0.28 16.04
N LEU A 364 -27.10 -0.35 16.06
CA LEU A 364 -26.34 -1.45 15.45
C LEU A 364 -26.62 -2.81 16.11
N GLU A 365 -26.83 -2.87 17.43
CA GLU A 365 -27.14 -4.12 18.12
C GLU A 365 -28.49 -4.68 17.64
N ALA A 366 -29.51 -3.82 17.53
CA ALA A 366 -30.82 -4.20 17.00
C ALA A 366 -30.73 -4.65 15.53
N ILE A 367 -29.92 -3.96 14.71
CA ILE A 367 -29.69 -4.36 13.31
C ILE A 367 -29.03 -5.74 13.24
N VAL A 368 -28.04 -6.04 14.09
CA VAL A 368 -27.41 -7.36 14.15
C VAL A 368 -28.41 -8.45 14.51
N GLN A 369 -29.31 -8.18 15.46
CA GLN A 369 -30.34 -9.13 15.89
C GLN A 369 -31.42 -9.38 14.83
N GLU A 370 -31.75 -8.37 14.03
CA GLU A 370 -32.73 -8.47 12.94
C GLU A 370 -32.14 -9.17 11.72
N ILE A 371 -31.00 -8.68 11.22
CA ILE A 371 -30.35 -9.19 10.00
C ILE A 371 -29.72 -10.57 10.22
N LYS A 372 -29.28 -10.87 11.45
CA LYS A 372 -28.58 -12.11 11.83
C LYS A 372 -27.46 -12.48 10.84
N PRO A 373 -26.50 -11.57 10.59
CA PRO A 373 -25.46 -11.80 9.59
C PRO A 373 -24.51 -12.92 10.01
N THR A 374 -23.89 -13.56 9.02
CA THR A 374 -22.82 -14.55 9.23
C THR A 374 -21.44 -13.89 9.30
N ALA A 375 -21.29 -12.74 8.64
CA ALA A 375 -20.09 -11.91 8.68
C ALA A 375 -20.43 -10.46 9.06
N LEU A 376 -19.71 -9.92 10.03
CA LEU A 376 -19.80 -8.53 10.47
C LEU A 376 -18.48 -7.81 10.18
N ILE A 377 -18.52 -6.75 9.38
CA ILE A 377 -17.33 -6.04 8.89
C ILE A 377 -17.42 -4.56 9.28
N GLY A 378 -16.47 -4.09 10.08
CA GLY A 378 -16.38 -2.71 10.57
C GLY A 378 -15.31 -1.92 9.81
N VAL A 379 -15.71 -0.77 9.28
CA VAL A 379 -14.87 0.15 8.49
C VAL A 379 -15.26 1.63 8.74
N ALA A 380 -15.86 1.93 9.88
CA ALA A 380 -16.43 3.26 10.18
C ALA A 380 -15.58 4.14 11.10
N ALA A 381 -14.43 3.65 11.57
CA ALA A 381 -13.57 4.28 12.56
C ALA A 381 -14.28 4.62 13.89
N ILE A 382 -15.17 3.74 14.34
CA ILE A 382 -15.88 3.88 15.62
C ILE A 382 -15.35 2.81 16.60
N GLY A 383 -14.40 3.23 17.44
CA GLY A 383 -13.78 2.35 18.43
C GLY A 383 -14.81 1.74 19.39
N GLY A 384 -14.76 0.42 19.57
CA GLY A 384 -15.67 -0.30 20.46
C GLY A 384 -17.09 -0.49 19.95
N ALA A 385 -17.36 -0.23 18.66
CA ALA A 385 -18.70 -0.41 18.07
C ALA A 385 -19.21 -1.85 18.16
N PHE A 386 -18.34 -2.86 18.15
CA PHE A 386 -18.72 -4.25 18.34
C PHE A 386 -18.72 -4.56 19.84
N SER A 387 -19.80 -4.15 20.49
CA SER A 387 -20.04 -4.32 21.92
C SER A 387 -20.05 -5.80 22.33
N GLU A 388 -20.00 -6.05 23.64
CA GLU A 388 -20.14 -7.42 24.16
C GLU A 388 -21.46 -8.08 23.72
N GLN A 389 -22.54 -7.31 23.64
CA GLN A 389 -23.84 -7.82 23.20
C GLN A 389 -23.81 -8.25 21.74
N ILE A 390 -23.26 -7.44 20.84
CA ILE A 390 -23.10 -7.79 19.41
C ILE A 390 -22.28 -9.06 19.24
N LEU A 391 -21.15 -9.17 19.95
CA LEU A 391 -20.27 -10.34 19.85
C LEU A 391 -20.96 -11.62 20.38
N LYS A 392 -21.76 -11.51 21.45
CA LYS A 392 -22.59 -12.61 21.96
C LYS A 392 -23.63 -13.03 20.92
N ASP A 393 -24.34 -12.07 20.34
CA ASP A 393 -25.40 -12.31 19.36
C ASP A 393 -24.84 -12.96 18.09
N MET A 394 -23.75 -12.43 17.53
CA MET A 394 -23.04 -13.04 16.40
C MET A 394 -22.67 -14.50 16.66
N ALA A 395 -22.18 -14.81 17.87
CA ALA A 395 -21.78 -16.16 18.26
C ALA A 395 -22.96 -17.06 18.71
N ALA A 396 -24.15 -16.50 18.89
CA ALA A 396 -25.39 -17.24 19.11
C ALA A 396 -26.02 -17.63 17.77
N PHE A 397 -25.99 -16.74 16.78
CA PHE A 397 -26.56 -16.98 15.45
C PHE A 397 -25.69 -17.90 14.59
N ASN A 398 -24.38 -17.89 14.80
CA ASN A 398 -23.41 -18.58 13.96
C ASN A 398 -22.52 -19.50 14.80
N GLU A 399 -22.22 -20.69 14.27
CA GLU A 399 -21.25 -21.60 14.89
C GLU A 399 -19.85 -20.99 14.94
N ARG A 400 -19.43 -20.36 13.83
CA ARG A 400 -18.14 -19.70 13.64
C ARG A 400 -18.36 -18.29 13.04
N PRO A 401 -18.72 -17.27 13.84
CA PRO A 401 -19.01 -15.94 13.30
C PRO A 401 -17.76 -15.28 12.72
N ILE A 402 -17.88 -14.70 11.52
CA ILE A 402 -16.80 -13.91 10.92
C ILE A 402 -16.91 -12.46 11.42
N ILE A 403 -15.84 -11.95 12.03
CA ILE A 403 -15.82 -10.62 12.65
C ILE A 403 -14.57 -9.87 12.21
N PHE A 404 -14.73 -8.88 11.34
CA PHE A 404 -13.63 -8.07 10.80
C PHE A 404 -13.69 -6.66 11.38
N ALA A 405 -12.69 -6.27 12.17
CA ALA A 405 -12.55 -4.93 12.77
C ALA A 405 -11.48 -4.13 12.02
N LEU A 406 -11.80 -3.63 10.82
CA LEU A 406 -10.84 -3.13 9.84
C LEU A 406 -10.47 -1.65 10.01
N SER A 407 -11.11 -0.96 10.94
CA SER A 407 -10.78 0.45 11.21
C SER A 407 -9.38 0.63 11.79
N ASN A 408 -8.72 1.71 11.35
CA ASN A 408 -7.37 2.09 11.77
C ASN A 408 -7.37 3.50 12.41
N PRO A 409 -6.43 3.80 13.32
CA PRO A 409 -5.49 2.87 14.00
C PRO A 409 -6.20 1.99 15.05
N THR A 410 -5.46 1.25 15.87
CA THR A 410 -6.00 0.33 16.91
C THR A 410 -7.03 0.98 17.83
N SER A 411 -6.90 2.26 18.16
CA SER A 411 -7.87 3.01 18.99
C SER A 411 -9.24 3.21 18.32
N LYS A 412 -9.34 2.94 17.01
CA LYS A 412 -10.55 3.01 16.21
C LYS A 412 -11.10 1.64 15.81
N ALA A 413 -10.42 0.55 16.18
CA ALA A 413 -10.89 -0.80 15.92
C ALA A 413 -12.24 -1.04 16.63
N GLU A 414 -13.17 -1.66 15.92
CA GLU A 414 -14.53 -1.90 16.41
C GLU A 414 -14.56 -2.82 17.64
N CYS A 415 -13.61 -3.74 17.75
CA CYS A 415 -13.28 -4.48 18.96
C CYS A 415 -11.82 -4.98 18.88
N SER A 416 -11.27 -5.40 20.02
CA SER A 416 -9.97 -6.08 20.06
C SER A 416 -10.09 -7.58 19.79
N ALA A 417 -8.99 -8.21 19.37
CA ALA A 417 -8.92 -9.67 19.23
C ALA A 417 -9.25 -10.39 20.55
N GLU A 418 -8.68 -9.92 21.67
CA GLU A 418 -8.93 -10.45 23.01
C GLU A 418 -10.43 -10.41 23.37
N GLN A 419 -11.07 -9.25 23.17
CA GLN A 419 -12.50 -9.07 23.42
C GLN A 419 -13.33 -10.04 22.57
N CYS A 420 -13.05 -10.09 21.26
CA CYS A 420 -13.75 -10.93 20.30
C CYS A 420 -13.65 -12.42 20.68
N TYR A 421 -12.44 -12.93 20.87
CA TYR A 421 -12.24 -14.35 21.18
C TYR A 421 -12.79 -14.73 22.55
N ARG A 422 -12.60 -13.89 23.59
CA ARG A 422 -13.11 -14.16 24.94
C ARG A 422 -14.63 -14.31 24.94
N ILE A 423 -15.35 -13.37 24.32
CA ILE A 423 -16.81 -13.33 24.36
C ILE A 423 -17.43 -14.41 23.48
N THR A 424 -16.84 -14.66 22.31
CA THR A 424 -17.30 -15.72 21.40
C THR A 424 -16.82 -17.12 21.80
N LYS A 425 -16.03 -17.23 22.88
CA LYS A 425 -15.43 -18.47 23.41
C LYS A 425 -14.52 -19.18 22.41
N GLY A 426 -13.68 -18.40 21.72
CA GLY A 426 -12.71 -18.89 20.72
C GLY A 426 -13.32 -19.29 19.38
N ARG A 427 -14.64 -19.15 19.20
CA ARG A 427 -15.33 -19.57 17.97
C ARG A 427 -15.26 -18.55 16.85
N ALA A 428 -15.06 -17.26 17.17
CA ALA A 428 -14.96 -16.23 16.15
C ALA A 428 -13.80 -16.48 15.18
N ILE A 429 -14.05 -16.13 13.92
CA ILE A 429 -13.04 -16.00 12.89
C ILE A 429 -12.75 -14.50 12.77
N PHE A 430 -11.60 -14.06 13.29
CA PHE A 430 -11.31 -12.64 13.47
C PHE A 430 -10.17 -12.15 12.60
N ALA A 431 -10.33 -10.94 12.07
CA ALA A 431 -9.27 -10.16 11.47
C ALA A 431 -9.43 -8.68 11.77
N SER A 432 -8.34 -7.92 11.71
CA SER A 432 -8.34 -6.48 11.98
C SER A 432 -7.51 -5.69 10.99
N GLY A 433 -7.75 -4.38 10.90
CA GLY A 433 -6.94 -3.47 10.08
C GLY A 433 -5.59 -3.17 10.73
N SER A 434 -5.60 -2.96 12.05
CA SER A 434 -4.41 -2.73 12.88
C SER A 434 -3.94 -4.03 13.56
N PRO A 435 -2.65 -4.17 13.92
CA PRO A 435 -2.14 -5.38 14.54
C PRO A 435 -2.64 -5.53 15.99
N PHE A 436 -2.87 -6.78 16.40
CA PHE A 436 -3.12 -7.19 17.79
C PHE A 436 -2.21 -8.36 18.15
N ASP A 437 -1.84 -8.44 19.42
CA ASP A 437 -1.04 -9.55 19.94
C ASP A 437 -1.80 -10.88 19.88
N PRO A 438 -1.09 -12.02 19.88
CA PRO A 438 -1.70 -13.35 19.99
C PRO A 438 -2.51 -13.50 21.30
N VAL A 439 -3.60 -14.26 21.23
CA VAL A 439 -4.53 -14.49 22.35
C VAL A 439 -4.52 -15.96 22.74
N THR A 440 -4.17 -16.25 23.99
CA THR A 440 -4.22 -17.62 24.53
C THR A 440 -5.52 -17.84 25.28
N LEU A 441 -6.32 -18.80 24.80
CA LEU A 441 -7.63 -19.13 25.35
C LEU A 441 -7.52 -20.00 26.61
N PRO A 442 -8.59 -20.10 27.43
CA PRO A 442 -8.60 -20.95 28.63
C PRO A 442 -8.36 -22.45 28.37
N ASN A 443 -8.58 -22.93 27.15
CA ASN A 443 -8.31 -24.31 26.74
C ASN A 443 -6.83 -24.54 26.36
N GLY A 444 -5.97 -23.53 26.45
CA GLY A 444 -4.55 -23.57 26.10
C GLY A 444 -4.24 -23.33 24.61
N GLN A 445 -5.26 -23.15 23.75
CA GLN A 445 -5.05 -22.81 22.34
C GLN A 445 -4.67 -21.33 22.20
N THR A 446 -3.59 -21.06 21.46
CA THR A 446 -3.20 -19.69 21.09
C THR A 446 -3.68 -19.37 19.68
N LEU A 447 -4.42 -18.27 19.54
CA LEU A 447 -4.88 -17.73 18.27
C LEU A 447 -4.06 -16.50 17.88
N TYR A 448 -3.74 -16.41 16.59
CA TYR A 448 -2.94 -15.34 16.02
C TYR A 448 -3.81 -14.53 15.06
N PRO A 449 -4.48 -13.46 15.53
CA PRO A 449 -5.41 -12.69 14.70
C PRO A 449 -4.67 -12.09 13.49
N GLY A 450 -5.20 -12.35 12.29
CA GLY A 450 -4.60 -11.85 11.05
C GLY A 450 -4.90 -10.37 10.81
N GLN A 451 -3.98 -9.67 10.13
CA GLN A 451 -4.17 -8.28 9.75
C GLN A 451 -4.63 -8.17 8.28
N GLY A 452 -5.84 -7.66 8.06
CA GLY A 452 -6.38 -7.34 6.74
C GLY A 452 -5.78 -6.05 6.18
N ASN A 453 -4.45 -6.02 6.00
CA ASN A 453 -3.71 -4.84 5.58
C ASN A 453 -3.60 -4.78 4.05
N ASN A 454 -3.88 -3.63 3.45
CA ASN A 454 -3.75 -3.40 2.00
C ASN A 454 -2.34 -3.69 1.46
N SER A 455 -1.32 -3.74 2.33
CA SER A 455 0.05 -4.16 2.01
C SER A 455 0.16 -5.59 1.45
N TYR A 456 -0.87 -6.44 1.58
CA TYR A 456 -0.95 -7.70 0.85
C TYR A 456 -1.28 -7.56 -0.64
N VAL A 457 -1.84 -6.41 -1.05
CA VAL A 457 -2.45 -6.22 -2.36
C VAL A 457 -1.61 -5.28 -3.23
N PHE A 458 -1.54 -3.99 -2.88
CA PHE A 458 -0.96 -2.98 -3.76
C PHE A 458 0.49 -3.28 -4.18
N PRO A 459 1.39 -3.89 -3.38
CA PRO A 459 2.75 -4.12 -3.84
C PRO A 459 2.81 -5.16 -4.96
N GLY A 460 2.07 -6.27 -4.82
CA GLY A 460 1.98 -7.32 -5.84
C GLY A 460 1.23 -6.87 -7.10
N VAL A 461 0.13 -6.12 -6.92
CA VAL A 461 -0.63 -5.55 -8.04
C VAL A 461 0.23 -4.57 -8.83
N ALA A 462 0.89 -3.62 -8.15
CA ALA A 462 1.76 -2.65 -8.80
C ALA A 462 2.91 -3.33 -9.55
N LEU A 463 3.58 -4.32 -8.93
CA LEU A 463 4.63 -5.10 -9.56
C LEU A 463 4.12 -5.80 -10.84
N GLY A 464 2.98 -6.49 -10.77
CA GLY A 464 2.40 -7.20 -11.91
C GLY A 464 2.01 -6.27 -13.07
N VAL A 465 1.29 -5.19 -12.75
CA VAL A 465 0.85 -4.16 -13.70
C VAL A 465 2.05 -3.54 -14.42
N VAL A 466 3.06 -3.10 -13.67
CA VAL A 466 4.26 -2.47 -14.23
C VAL A 466 5.10 -3.47 -15.03
N ALA A 467 5.20 -4.72 -14.58
CA ALA A 467 6.01 -5.74 -15.24
C ALA A 467 5.48 -6.15 -16.62
N CYS A 468 4.16 -6.29 -16.79
CA CYS A 468 3.55 -6.63 -18.09
C CYS A 468 3.08 -5.41 -18.90
N GLY A 469 3.16 -4.20 -18.34
CA GLY A 469 2.66 -2.98 -18.97
C GLY A 469 1.14 -3.04 -19.15
N LEU A 470 0.40 -3.44 -18.11
CA LEU A 470 -1.06 -3.48 -18.16
C LEU A 470 -1.60 -2.04 -18.26
N ARG A 471 -2.50 -1.78 -19.22
CA ARG A 471 -3.01 -0.42 -19.48
C ARG A 471 -4.13 0.03 -18.55
N HIS A 472 -4.95 -0.91 -18.09
CA HIS A 472 -6.12 -0.64 -17.24
C HIS A 472 -6.24 -1.73 -16.18
N ILE A 473 -6.63 -1.34 -14.97
CA ILE A 473 -6.71 -2.23 -13.82
C ILE A 473 -8.19 -2.51 -13.53
N THR A 474 -8.65 -3.68 -13.95
CA THR A 474 -10.04 -4.09 -13.78
C THR A 474 -10.29 -4.68 -12.38
N ASP A 475 -11.55 -4.70 -11.93
CA ASP A 475 -11.90 -5.32 -10.63
C ASP A 475 -11.57 -6.82 -10.59
N LYS A 476 -11.49 -7.48 -11.76
CA LYS A 476 -11.04 -8.87 -11.88
C LYS A 476 -9.60 -9.07 -11.39
N ILE A 477 -8.73 -8.07 -11.56
CA ILE A 477 -7.35 -8.11 -11.03
C ILE A 477 -7.38 -8.21 -9.50
N PHE A 478 -8.24 -7.42 -8.85
CA PHE A 478 -8.37 -7.39 -7.39
C PHE A 478 -9.04 -8.66 -6.83
N LEU A 479 -10.03 -9.21 -7.53
CA LEU A 479 -10.62 -10.50 -7.16
C LEU A 479 -9.61 -11.64 -7.30
N THR A 480 -8.87 -11.68 -8.41
CA THR A 480 -7.82 -12.69 -8.64
C THR A 480 -6.69 -12.55 -7.62
N THR A 481 -6.32 -11.32 -7.27
CA THR A 481 -5.35 -11.03 -6.21
C THR A 481 -5.84 -11.58 -4.87
N ALA A 482 -7.12 -11.38 -4.54
CA ALA A 482 -7.71 -11.88 -3.31
C ALA A 482 -7.62 -13.41 -3.22
N GLU A 483 -7.88 -14.11 -4.33
CA GLU A 483 -7.75 -15.56 -4.44
C GLU A 483 -6.30 -16.03 -4.24
N VAL A 484 -5.33 -15.34 -4.85
CA VAL A 484 -3.90 -15.67 -4.68
C VAL A 484 -3.46 -15.54 -3.23
N ILE A 485 -3.88 -14.48 -2.53
CA ILE A 485 -3.58 -14.27 -1.11
C ILE A 485 -4.19 -15.40 -0.28
N ALA A 486 -5.48 -15.71 -0.48
CA ALA A 486 -6.17 -16.77 0.25
C ALA A 486 -5.53 -18.16 0.01
N GLN A 487 -5.00 -18.40 -1.20
CA GLN A 487 -4.28 -19.63 -1.55
C GLN A 487 -2.93 -19.78 -0.83
N GLN A 488 -2.31 -18.70 -0.36
CA GLN A 488 -1.07 -18.76 0.42
C GLN A 488 -1.32 -19.04 1.92
N VAL A 489 -2.58 -19.08 2.36
CA VAL A 489 -2.93 -19.43 3.75
C VAL A 489 -2.93 -20.96 3.89
N SER A 490 -2.01 -21.54 4.65
CA SER A 490 -1.98 -22.98 4.92
C SER A 490 -3.12 -23.40 5.87
N ASP A 491 -3.49 -24.68 5.89
CA ASP A 491 -4.49 -25.16 6.86
C ASP A 491 -4.02 -24.97 8.31
N LYS A 492 -2.71 -25.11 8.56
CA LYS A 492 -2.09 -24.76 9.85
C LYS A 492 -2.32 -23.30 10.24
N HIS A 493 -2.22 -22.36 9.30
CA HIS A 493 -2.53 -20.96 9.57
C HIS A 493 -4.00 -20.79 10.00
N LEU A 494 -4.93 -21.50 9.35
CA LEU A 494 -6.35 -21.46 9.72
C LEU A 494 -6.62 -22.06 11.10
N GLU A 495 -5.94 -23.15 11.46
CA GLU A 495 -6.00 -23.77 12.81
C GLU A 495 -5.49 -22.82 13.90
N GLU A 496 -4.50 -21.98 13.58
CA GLU A 496 -3.98 -20.90 14.41
C GLU A 496 -4.88 -19.63 14.39
N GLY A 497 -5.98 -19.63 13.63
CA GLY A 497 -6.91 -18.49 13.53
C GLY A 497 -6.46 -17.37 12.57
N ARG A 498 -5.43 -17.60 11.75
CA ARG A 498 -4.93 -16.62 10.78
C ARG A 498 -5.70 -16.73 9.47
N LEU A 499 -6.18 -15.59 8.97
CA LEU A 499 -6.85 -15.49 7.67
C LEU A 499 -5.96 -14.96 6.54
N TYR A 500 -4.73 -14.59 6.88
CA TYR A 500 -3.75 -14.04 5.95
C TYR A 500 -2.42 -14.78 6.13
N PRO A 501 -1.56 -14.81 5.10
CA PRO A 501 -0.20 -15.32 5.23
C PRO A 501 0.57 -14.55 6.30
N PRO A 502 1.66 -15.09 6.88
CA PRO A 502 2.55 -14.32 7.74
C PRO A 502 3.19 -13.14 7.00
N LEU A 503 3.35 -11.99 7.65
CA LEU A 503 3.86 -10.77 7.02
C LEU A 503 5.31 -10.92 6.53
N ASN A 504 6.13 -11.72 7.20
CA ASN A 504 7.48 -12.05 6.71
C ASN A 504 7.50 -12.73 5.32
N THR A 505 6.38 -13.27 4.84
CA THR A 505 6.24 -13.86 3.49
C THR A 505 5.74 -12.88 2.43
N ILE A 506 5.49 -11.60 2.78
CA ILE A 506 4.80 -10.62 1.93
C ILE A 506 5.46 -10.41 0.55
N ARG A 507 6.79 -10.54 0.46
CA ARG A 507 7.52 -10.46 -0.82
C ARG A 507 7.23 -11.62 -1.75
N ASP A 508 7.08 -12.83 -1.21
CA ASP A 508 6.71 -14.01 -1.99
C ASP A 508 5.23 -13.96 -2.40
N VAL A 509 4.36 -13.49 -1.50
CA VAL A 509 2.94 -13.22 -1.82
C VAL A 509 2.85 -12.21 -2.98
N SER A 510 3.59 -11.10 -2.90
CA SER A 510 3.61 -10.06 -3.94
C SER A 510 4.12 -10.60 -5.28
N LEU A 511 5.14 -11.46 -5.27
CA LEU A 511 5.63 -12.14 -6.47
C LEU A 511 4.55 -13.02 -7.11
N LYS A 512 3.85 -13.84 -6.33
CA LYS A 512 2.80 -14.73 -6.84
C LYS A 512 1.61 -13.97 -7.41
N ILE A 513 1.25 -12.84 -6.79
CA ILE A 513 0.24 -11.91 -7.32
C ILE A 513 0.70 -11.38 -8.67
N ALA A 514 1.92 -10.83 -8.74
CA ALA A 514 2.47 -10.28 -9.97
C ALA A 514 2.57 -11.33 -11.08
N GLU A 515 3.04 -12.53 -10.76
CA GLU A 515 3.10 -13.66 -11.70
C GLU A 515 1.72 -14.01 -12.26
N LYS A 516 0.70 -14.06 -11.40
CA LYS A 516 -0.68 -14.34 -11.82
C LYS A 516 -1.22 -13.25 -12.75
N ILE A 517 -1.01 -11.98 -12.41
CA ILE A 517 -1.40 -10.85 -13.25
C ILE A 517 -0.69 -10.92 -14.60
N VAL A 518 0.62 -11.16 -14.62
CA VAL A 518 1.40 -11.26 -15.86
C VAL A 518 0.88 -12.39 -16.74
N LYS A 519 0.64 -13.59 -16.17
CA LYS A 519 0.08 -14.73 -16.91
C LYS A 519 -1.27 -14.40 -17.54
N ASP A 520 -2.19 -13.87 -16.74
CA ASP A 520 -3.54 -13.57 -17.19
C ASP A 520 -3.54 -12.43 -18.22
N ALA A 521 -2.67 -11.43 -18.08
CA ALA A 521 -2.54 -10.33 -19.00
C ALA A 521 -2.08 -10.76 -20.41
N TYR A 522 -1.15 -11.71 -20.52
CA TYR A 522 -0.77 -12.26 -21.83
C TYR A 522 -1.87 -13.17 -22.40
N GLN A 523 -2.49 -14.01 -21.57
CA GLN A 523 -3.58 -14.89 -22.00
C GLN A 523 -4.78 -14.08 -22.56
N GLU A 524 -5.09 -12.95 -21.93
CA GLU A 524 -6.21 -12.07 -22.31
C GLU A 524 -5.79 -10.95 -23.27
N LYS A 525 -4.53 -10.96 -23.73
CA LYS A 525 -3.97 -9.97 -24.67
C LYS A 525 -4.09 -8.51 -24.20
N THR A 526 -3.98 -8.28 -22.90
CA THR A 526 -4.00 -6.95 -22.27
C THR A 526 -2.61 -6.44 -21.89
N ALA A 527 -1.58 -7.30 -21.91
CA ALA A 527 -0.18 -6.91 -21.72
C ALA A 527 0.37 -6.10 -22.91
N THR A 528 1.29 -5.18 -22.65
CA THR A 528 1.94 -4.35 -23.68
C THR A 528 3.45 -4.52 -23.76
N VAL A 529 4.08 -5.18 -22.78
CA VAL A 529 5.50 -5.55 -22.87
C VAL A 529 5.64 -6.75 -23.82
N TYR A 530 6.52 -6.64 -24.81
CA TYR A 530 6.81 -7.70 -25.78
C TYR A 530 8.31 -7.78 -26.10
N PRO A 531 8.84 -8.97 -26.46
CA PRO A 531 8.13 -10.24 -26.61
C PRO A 531 7.65 -10.82 -25.28
N GLU A 532 6.61 -11.68 -25.32
CA GLU A 532 6.12 -12.38 -24.12
C GLU A 532 7.25 -13.25 -23.52
N PRO A 533 7.55 -13.11 -22.21
CA PRO A 533 8.61 -13.88 -21.58
C PRO A 533 8.23 -15.35 -21.52
N GLN A 534 9.18 -16.24 -21.82
CA GLN A 534 8.94 -17.69 -21.77
C GLN A 534 8.60 -18.16 -20.34
N ASN A 535 9.35 -17.69 -19.33
CA ASN A 535 9.10 -17.96 -17.92
C ASN A 535 8.65 -16.68 -17.20
N LYS A 536 7.38 -16.65 -16.78
CA LYS A 536 6.74 -15.47 -16.17
C LYS A 536 7.26 -15.19 -14.76
N GLU A 537 7.50 -16.22 -13.96
CA GLU A 537 8.05 -16.06 -12.61
C GLU A 537 9.47 -15.51 -12.67
N ALA A 538 10.34 -16.12 -13.49
CA ALA A 538 11.73 -15.65 -13.67
C ALA A 538 11.79 -14.22 -14.21
N PHE A 539 10.89 -13.88 -15.15
CA PHE A 539 10.74 -12.53 -15.66
C PHE A 539 10.39 -11.52 -14.55
N VAL A 540 9.39 -11.81 -13.72
CA VAL A 540 9.02 -10.92 -12.61
C VAL A 540 10.17 -10.81 -11.61
N ARG A 541 10.78 -11.93 -11.19
CA ARG A 541 11.95 -11.92 -10.28
C ARG A 541 13.10 -11.08 -10.82
N SER A 542 13.36 -11.11 -12.13
CA SER A 542 14.42 -10.31 -12.76
C SER A 542 14.20 -8.79 -12.68
N GLN A 543 12.96 -8.36 -12.45
CA GLN A 543 12.59 -6.95 -12.31
C GLN A 543 12.49 -6.49 -10.86
N MET A 544 12.42 -7.42 -9.90
CA MET A 544 12.30 -7.08 -8.49
C MET A 544 13.58 -6.43 -7.96
N TYR A 545 13.43 -5.35 -7.22
CA TYR A 545 14.51 -4.66 -6.54
C TYR A 545 15.23 -5.57 -5.55
N SER A 546 16.56 -5.65 -5.69
CA SER A 546 17.47 -6.27 -4.73
C SER A 546 18.04 -5.21 -3.79
N THR A 547 18.13 -5.56 -2.51
CA THR A 547 18.71 -4.70 -1.47
C THR A 547 20.23 -4.73 -1.45
N ASP A 548 20.85 -5.61 -2.23
CA ASP A 548 22.31 -5.71 -2.33
C ASP A 548 22.87 -4.50 -3.08
N TYR A 549 24.03 -4.00 -2.64
CA TYR A 549 24.69 -2.89 -3.30
C TYR A 549 25.11 -3.26 -4.72
N ASP A 550 24.72 -2.43 -5.70
CA ASP A 550 25.14 -2.60 -7.08
C ASP A 550 26.59 -2.11 -7.28
N GLN A 551 27.36 -2.75 -8.15
CA GLN A 551 28.65 -2.21 -8.59
C GLN A 551 28.41 -0.92 -9.40
N ILE A 552 29.14 0.15 -9.06
CA ILE A 552 29.04 1.47 -9.72
C ILE A 552 30.35 1.93 -10.37
N LEU A 553 31.42 1.14 -10.22
CA LEU A 553 32.68 1.36 -10.93
C LEU A 553 32.51 1.07 -12.42
N PRO A 554 33.27 1.77 -13.29
CA PRO A 554 33.37 1.37 -14.68
C PRO A 554 33.92 -0.05 -14.76
N ASP A 555 33.45 -0.80 -15.75
CA ASP A 555 34.02 -2.10 -16.03
C ASP A 555 35.26 -1.98 -16.89
N CYS A 556 36.30 -2.65 -16.43
CA CYS A 556 37.60 -2.64 -17.06
C CYS A 556 37.91 -4.05 -17.57
N TYR A 557 38.07 -4.18 -18.88
CA TYR A 557 38.55 -5.39 -19.55
C TYR A 557 39.60 -5.00 -20.58
N SER A 558 40.58 -5.88 -20.79
CA SER A 558 41.63 -5.67 -21.79
C SER A 558 41.18 -6.09 -23.18
N TRP A 559 41.78 -5.47 -24.18
CA TRP A 559 41.71 -5.95 -25.57
C TRP A 559 42.96 -6.79 -25.87
N PRO A 560 42.97 -7.56 -26.97
CA PRO A 560 44.19 -8.21 -27.43
C PRO A 560 45.34 -7.21 -27.50
N GLU A 561 46.49 -7.56 -26.94
CA GLU A 561 47.60 -6.63 -26.73
C GLU A 561 48.04 -5.93 -28.02
N GLU A 562 48.01 -6.66 -29.15
CA GLU A 562 48.36 -6.15 -30.48
C GLU A 562 47.55 -4.91 -30.89
N VAL A 563 46.26 -4.85 -30.52
CA VAL A 563 45.38 -3.73 -30.84
C VAL A 563 45.31 -2.67 -29.73
N GLN A 564 45.83 -2.98 -28.54
CA GLN A 564 45.84 -2.07 -27.38
C GLN A 564 47.14 -1.24 -27.29
N LYS A 565 48.21 -1.65 -27.98
CA LYS A 565 49.50 -0.95 -27.97
C LYS A 565 49.37 0.50 -28.46
N ILE A 566 50.00 1.42 -27.73
CA ILE A 566 50.14 2.81 -28.14
C ILE A 566 51.10 2.86 -29.33
N GLN A 567 50.64 3.44 -30.44
CA GLN A 567 51.45 3.55 -31.66
C GLN A 567 52.60 4.53 -31.45
N THR A 568 53.81 4.15 -31.88
CA THR A 568 55.04 4.93 -31.69
C THR A 568 55.61 5.51 -32.98
N LYS A 569 54.99 5.25 -34.14
CA LYS A 569 55.46 5.71 -35.45
C LYS A 569 54.67 6.94 -35.89
N VAL A 570 55.30 8.11 -35.80
CA VAL A 570 54.92 9.29 -36.58
C VAL A 570 55.63 9.15 -37.91
N ASP A 571 54.91 9.16 -39.03
CA ASP A 571 55.54 9.19 -40.35
C ASP A 571 56.56 10.33 -40.42
N GLN A 572 57.83 9.97 -40.67
CA GLN A 572 58.89 10.93 -41.02
C GLN A 572 58.77 11.33 -42.49
#